data_AF-A0A941WRY3-F1
#
_entry.id   AF-A0A941WRY3-F1
#
_cell.length_a   1.000
_cell.length_b   1.000
_cell.length_c   1.000
_cell.angle_alpha   90.00
_cell.angle_beta   90.00
_cell.angle_gamma   90.00
#
_symmetry.space_group_name_H-M   'P 1'
#
loop_
_entity.id
_entity.type
_entity.pdbx_description
1 polymer ?
#
loop_
_entity_poly.entity_id
_entity_poly.type
_entity_poly.pdbx_seq_one_letter_code
_entity_poly.pdbx_strand_id
1 'polypeptide(L)'
;MKEYKVGVTAPPYHIWCRTTTAPYFEDEFEFGERAARNTDGKTYYIPRNITYNEWLEEYVNSDPATKKAFETEIKMNKNKSSDYEQYNRYKDILGDEVPTTFDKFQEMKYNNIDEWKNLKAQYSDALGITTEDRAKTYINNVNKLINQGKQDKHILGSNNYTSGRSYLTISKEKAQELINQYAGKGTLEFSDSGKWNKKEIITVNEQIGVVKNKNEEIKTNSFKIHYSKTGTHIVPYRKGGS
;
A
#
# COMPACT_ATOMS: atom_id res chain seq x y z
N MET A 1 -48.29 15.86 -34.94
CA MET A 1 -48.70 17.25 -35.30
C MET A 1 -50.08 17.37 -35.97
N LYS A 2 -50.74 16.28 -36.42
CA LYS A 2 -52.07 16.36 -37.09
C LYS A 2 -53.19 16.99 -36.23
N GLU A 3 -53.03 17.07 -34.91
CA GLU A 3 -54.04 17.61 -33.98
C GLU A 3 -53.62 18.93 -33.29
N TYR A 4 -52.52 19.57 -33.72
CA TYR A 4 -52.03 20.80 -33.07
C TYR A 4 -52.96 22.00 -33.36
N LYS A 5 -53.51 22.59 -32.30
CA LYS A 5 -54.38 23.78 -32.33
C LYS A 5 -54.02 24.71 -31.18
N VAL A 6 -53.58 25.92 -31.50
CA VAL A 6 -53.23 26.96 -30.52
C VAL A 6 -54.44 27.26 -29.64
N GLY A 7 -54.25 27.22 -28.33
CA GLY A 7 -55.32 27.49 -27.35
C GLY A 7 -56.32 26.36 -27.13
N VAL A 8 -56.16 25.21 -27.79
CA VAL A 8 -57.01 24.01 -27.60
C VAL A 8 -56.17 22.80 -27.21
N THR A 9 -55.20 22.42 -28.04
CA THR A 9 -54.32 21.25 -27.81
C THR A 9 -52.85 21.63 -27.64
N ALA A 10 -52.47 22.85 -28.04
CA ALA A 10 -51.15 23.41 -27.74
C ALA A 10 -51.14 24.06 -26.34
N PRO A 11 -50.12 23.81 -25.50
CA PRO A 11 -50.04 24.41 -24.18
C PRO A 11 -49.90 25.94 -24.28
N PRO A 12 -50.57 26.72 -23.41
CA PRO A 12 -50.45 28.18 -23.44
C PRO A 12 -49.03 28.62 -23.02
N TYR A 13 -48.45 29.54 -23.79
CA TYR A 13 -47.13 30.09 -23.52
C TYR A 13 -47.21 31.50 -22.92
N HIS A 14 -46.38 31.78 -21.92
CA HIS A 14 -46.10 33.14 -21.49
C HIS A 14 -44.92 33.73 -22.27
N ILE A 15 -44.88 35.07 -22.38
CA ILE A 15 -43.98 35.86 -23.23
C ILE A 15 -42.47 35.70 -22.92
N TRP A 16 -42.13 34.96 -21.85
CA TRP A 16 -40.75 34.63 -21.43
C TRP A 16 -40.51 33.13 -21.19
N CYS A 17 -41.39 32.26 -21.71
CA CYS A 17 -41.20 30.83 -21.58
C CYS A 17 -40.11 30.35 -22.55
N ARG A 18 -39.15 29.54 -22.07
CA ARG A 18 -38.14 28.86 -22.89
C ARG A 18 -38.51 27.41 -23.21
N THR A 19 -39.81 27.11 -23.28
CA THR A 19 -40.27 25.75 -23.57
C THR A 19 -40.20 25.44 -25.06
N THR A 20 -39.97 24.16 -25.37
CA THR A 20 -40.01 23.62 -26.73
C THR A 20 -41.20 22.67 -26.86
N THR A 21 -41.85 22.62 -28.02
CA THR A 21 -42.85 21.59 -28.34
C THR A 21 -42.14 20.47 -29.10
N ALA A 22 -41.97 19.30 -28.48
CA ALA A 22 -41.44 18.12 -29.16
C ALA A 22 -42.58 17.27 -29.74
N PRO A 23 -42.46 16.74 -30.96
CA PRO A 23 -43.40 15.75 -31.48
C PRO A 23 -43.40 14.50 -30.59
N TYR A 24 -44.59 13.96 -30.32
CA TYR A 24 -44.76 12.66 -29.67
C TYR A 24 -44.85 11.59 -30.76
N PHE A 25 -43.97 10.59 -30.71
CA PHE A 25 -44.05 9.40 -31.54
C PHE A 25 -44.26 8.18 -30.62
N GLU A 26 -45.18 7.28 -31.00
CA GLU A 26 -45.53 6.09 -30.21
C GLU A 26 -44.34 5.12 -30.07
N ASP A 27 -43.45 5.11 -31.05
CA ASP A 27 -42.23 4.33 -31.20
C ASP A 27 -40.98 4.99 -30.57
N GLU A 28 -40.99 6.29 -30.26
CA GLU A 28 -39.86 6.97 -29.57
C GLU A 28 -39.79 6.69 -28.06
N PHE A 29 -40.83 6.10 -27.48
CA PHE A 29 -40.93 5.82 -26.05
C PHE A 29 -40.77 4.33 -25.68
N GLU A 30 -40.54 3.45 -26.66
CA GLU A 30 -40.02 2.10 -26.41
C GLU A 30 -38.54 2.19 -25.97
N PHE A 31 -38.35 2.49 -24.69
CA PHE A 31 -37.12 2.47 -23.90
C PHE A 31 -35.80 2.39 -24.69
N GLY A 32 -35.37 3.51 -25.29
CA GLY A 32 -34.05 3.60 -25.93
C GLY A 32 -32.88 3.37 -24.96
N GLU A 33 -31.65 3.42 -25.48
CA GLU A 33 -30.45 3.24 -24.65
C GLU A 33 -29.92 4.57 -24.10
N ARG A 34 -29.22 4.53 -22.96
CA ARG A 34 -28.41 5.64 -22.42
C ARG A 34 -26.94 5.24 -22.40
N ALA A 35 -26.06 6.19 -22.69
CA ALA A 35 -24.62 5.98 -22.61
C ALA A 35 -24.14 5.91 -21.15
N ALA A 36 -23.28 4.94 -20.85
CA ALA A 36 -22.58 4.76 -19.58
C ALA A 36 -21.07 4.61 -19.84
N ARG A 37 -20.23 4.86 -18.84
CA ARG A 37 -18.78 4.59 -18.90
C ARG A 37 -18.43 3.43 -17.99
N ASN A 38 -17.65 2.48 -18.50
CA ASN A 38 -17.13 1.38 -17.69
C ASN A 38 -15.88 1.85 -16.91
N THR A 39 -15.35 0.99 -16.06
CA THR A 39 -14.13 1.26 -15.26
C THR A 39 -12.90 1.52 -16.12
N ASP A 40 -12.88 1.03 -17.37
CA ASP A 40 -11.79 1.29 -18.33
C ASP A 40 -11.96 2.63 -19.06
N GLY A 41 -13.01 3.40 -18.75
CA GLY A 41 -13.34 4.66 -19.40
C GLY A 41 -13.98 4.52 -20.78
N LYS A 42 -14.29 3.31 -21.23
CA LYS A 42 -14.99 3.05 -22.50
C LYS A 42 -16.48 3.31 -22.34
N THR A 43 -17.07 3.90 -23.38
CA THR A 43 -18.51 4.14 -23.43
C THR A 43 -19.23 2.86 -23.88
N TYR A 44 -20.31 2.52 -23.19
CA TYR A 44 -21.23 1.43 -23.56
C TYR A 44 -22.67 1.90 -23.37
N TYR A 45 -23.63 1.16 -23.91
CA TYR A 45 -25.04 1.52 -23.90
C TYR A 45 -25.80 0.59 -22.96
N ILE A 46 -26.71 1.15 -22.15
CA ILE A 46 -27.58 0.42 -21.22
C ILE A 46 -29.03 0.82 -21.43
N PRO A 47 -30.00 -0.05 -21.13
CA PRO A 47 -31.42 0.29 -21.24
C PRO A 47 -31.76 1.56 -20.43
N ARG A 48 -32.55 2.48 -20.99
CA ARG A 48 -32.88 3.74 -20.31
C ARG A 48 -33.66 3.53 -19.01
N ASN A 49 -34.47 2.48 -18.92
CA ASN A 49 -35.31 2.16 -17.76
C ASN A 49 -34.61 1.32 -16.67
N ILE A 50 -33.36 0.91 -16.86
CA ILE A 50 -32.64 0.12 -15.85
C ILE A 50 -32.44 0.94 -14.57
N THR A 51 -32.76 0.33 -13.43
CA THR A 51 -32.51 0.91 -12.10
C THR A 51 -31.01 0.83 -11.75
N TYR A 52 -30.59 1.64 -10.77
CA TYR A 52 -29.19 1.59 -10.31
C TYR A 52 -28.80 0.21 -9.78
N ASN A 53 -29.70 -0.47 -9.05
CA ASN A 53 -29.42 -1.77 -8.47
C ASN A 53 -29.29 -2.86 -9.55
N GLU A 54 -30.18 -2.86 -10.55
CA GLU A 54 -30.09 -3.78 -11.68
C GLU A 54 -28.79 -3.54 -12.47
N TRP A 55 -28.46 -2.28 -12.73
CA TRP A 55 -27.20 -1.93 -13.38
C TRP A 55 -25.97 -2.38 -12.58
N LEU A 56 -25.98 -2.16 -11.26
CA LEU A 56 -24.89 -2.56 -10.37
C LEU A 56 -24.72 -4.08 -10.39
N GLU A 57 -25.79 -4.85 -10.36
CA GLU A 57 -25.71 -6.31 -10.41
C GLU A 57 -25.21 -6.82 -11.78
N GLU A 58 -25.77 -6.31 -12.87
CA GLU A 58 -25.50 -6.81 -14.22
C GLU A 58 -24.12 -6.38 -14.75
N TYR A 59 -23.71 -5.13 -14.51
CA TYR A 59 -22.52 -4.54 -15.15
C TYR A 59 -21.33 -4.37 -14.21
N VAL A 60 -21.53 -4.40 -12.89
CA VAL A 60 -20.44 -4.21 -11.92
C VAL A 60 -20.18 -5.47 -11.11
N ASN A 61 -21.20 -6.08 -10.51
CA ASN A 61 -21.04 -7.26 -9.64
C ASN A 61 -20.89 -8.57 -10.41
N SER A 62 -21.21 -8.58 -11.71
CA SER A 62 -21.11 -9.77 -12.57
C SER A 62 -19.66 -10.26 -12.73
N ASP A 63 -18.69 -9.35 -12.75
CA ASP A 63 -17.26 -9.68 -12.82
C ASP A 63 -16.52 -9.21 -11.55
N PRO A 64 -15.84 -10.13 -10.82
CA PRO A 64 -15.11 -9.78 -9.60
C PRO A 64 -14.04 -8.69 -9.78
N ALA A 65 -13.38 -8.62 -10.94
CA ALA A 65 -12.35 -7.62 -11.19
C ALA A 65 -12.97 -6.22 -11.37
N THR A 66 -14.05 -6.13 -12.14
CA THR A 66 -14.84 -4.90 -12.35
C THR A 66 -15.43 -4.40 -11.04
N LYS A 67 -16.01 -5.30 -10.22
CA LYS A 67 -16.50 -4.98 -8.88
C LYS A 67 -15.41 -4.37 -8.01
N LYS A 68 -14.24 -5.01 -7.96
CA LYS A 68 -13.10 -4.53 -7.16
C LYS A 68 -12.60 -3.16 -7.64
N ALA A 69 -12.51 -2.95 -8.96
CA ALA A 69 -12.10 -1.68 -9.54
C ALA A 69 -13.09 -0.56 -9.18
N PHE A 70 -14.39 -0.81 -9.34
CA PHE A 70 -15.45 0.14 -9.00
C PHE A 70 -15.46 0.48 -7.50
N GLU A 71 -15.39 -0.52 -6.61
CA GLU A 71 -15.29 -0.28 -5.16
C GLU A 71 -14.04 0.54 -4.79
N THR A 72 -12.93 0.32 -5.50
CA THR A 72 -11.68 1.06 -5.31
C THR A 72 -11.82 2.51 -5.75
N GLU A 73 -12.44 2.76 -6.90
CA GLU A 73 -12.73 4.10 -7.40
C GLU A 73 -13.63 4.89 -6.45
N ILE A 74 -14.69 4.26 -5.92
CA ILE A 74 -15.55 4.88 -4.91
C ILE A 74 -14.74 5.29 -3.68
N LYS A 75 -13.85 4.42 -3.18
CA LYS A 75 -12.98 4.72 -2.03
C LYS A 75 -12.01 5.88 -2.34
N MET A 76 -11.41 5.87 -3.53
CA MET A 76 -10.51 6.94 -3.99
C MET A 76 -11.22 8.29 -4.06
N ASN A 77 -12.43 8.32 -4.63
CA ASN A 77 -13.23 9.54 -4.73
C ASN A 77 -13.68 10.04 -3.36
N LYS A 78 -14.14 9.14 -2.48
CA LYS A 78 -14.54 9.48 -1.11
C LYS A 78 -13.38 10.06 -0.30
N ASN A 79 -12.17 9.54 -0.47
CA ASN A 79 -10.98 9.95 0.29
C ASN A 79 -10.13 11.02 -0.42
N LYS A 80 -10.56 11.51 -1.58
CA LYS A 80 -9.77 12.37 -2.48
C LYS A 80 -9.10 13.55 -1.77
N SER A 81 -9.84 14.29 -0.94
CA SER A 81 -9.30 15.44 -0.21
C SER A 81 -8.23 15.05 0.81
N SER A 82 -8.47 14.01 1.60
CA SER A 82 -7.52 13.52 2.61
C SER A 82 -6.26 12.95 1.96
N ASP A 83 -6.43 12.23 0.85
CA ASP A 83 -5.33 11.69 0.07
C ASP A 83 -4.49 12.81 -0.54
N TYR A 84 -5.11 13.91 -0.97
CA TYR A 84 -4.39 15.06 -1.52
C TYR A 84 -3.52 15.75 -0.47
N GLU A 85 -4.04 15.93 0.75
CA GLU A 85 -3.24 16.42 1.87
C GLU A 85 -2.11 15.46 2.24
N GLN A 86 -2.38 14.15 2.23
CA GLN A 86 -1.35 13.14 2.48
C GLN A 86 -0.25 13.18 1.41
N TYR A 87 -0.62 13.30 0.14
CA TYR A 87 0.30 13.45 -0.97
C TYR A 87 1.22 14.65 -0.77
N ASN A 88 0.67 15.82 -0.42
CA ASN A 88 1.47 17.03 -0.20
C ASN A 88 2.44 16.88 0.97
N ARG A 89 2.01 16.29 2.10
CA ARG A 89 2.91 16.02 3.23
C ARG A 89 4.03 15.06 2.86
N TYR A 90 3.72 14.02 2.09
CA TYR A 90 4.73 13.06 1.64
C TYR A 90 5.71 13.73 0.68
N LYS A 91 5.21 14.53 -0.26
CA LYS A 91 6.02 15.25 -1.25
C LYS A 91 6.97 16.27 -0.60
N ASP A 92 6.52 16.96 0.42
CA ASP A 92 7.34 17.93 1.18
C ASP A 92 8.54 17.27 1.85
N ILE A 93 8.34 16.06 2.42
CA ILE A 93 9.38 15.35 3.17
C ILE A 93 10.27 14.47 2.27
N LEU A 94 9.69 13.81 1.27
CA LEU A 94 10.38 12.79 0.46
C LEU A 94 10.77 13.26 -0.95
N GLY A 95 10.23 14.40 -1.42
CA GLY A 95 10.53 14.94 -2.74
C GLY A 95 10.24 13.94 -3.87
N ASP A 96 11.28 13.61 -4.63
CA ASP A 96 11.22 12.80 -5.86
C ASP A 96 10.93 11.30 -5.63
N GLU A 97 10.99 10.82 -4.38
CA GLU A 97 10.62 9.43 -4.06
C GLU A 97 9.08 9.22 -4.04
N VAL A 98 8.30 10.30 -4.07
CA VAL A 98 6.83 10.25 -4.16
C VAL A 98 6.39 10.24 -5.62
N PRO A 99 5.29 9.55 -5.99
CA PRO A 99 4.72 9.64 -7.34
C PRO A 99 4.59 11.08 -7.85
N THR A 100 4.94 11.29 -9.11
CA THR A 100 5.06 12.65 -9.69
C THR A 100 3.74 13.43 -9.71
N THR A 101 2.61 12.72 -9.70
CA THR A 101 1.26 13.29 -9.74
C THR A 101 0.39 12.69 -8.64
N PHE A 102 -0.61 13.44 -8.19
CA PHE A 102 -1.59 12.98 -7.21
C PHE A 102 -2.34 11.71 -7.66
N ASP A 103 -2.73 11.61 -8.93
CA ASP A 103 -3.48 10.45 -9.43
C ASP A 103 -2.66 9.16 -9.30
N LYS A 104 -1.38 9.19 -9.72
CA LYS A 104 -0.43 8.07 -9.51
C LYS A 104 -0.23 7.73 -8.04
N PHE A 105 -0.28 8.72 -7.14
CA PHE A 105 -0.21 8.48 -5.70
C PHE A 105 -1.43 7.72 -5.19
N GLN A 106 -2.66 8.11 -5.58
CA GLN A 106 -3.85 7.35 -5.21
C GLN A 106 -3.83 5.95 -5.84
N GLU A 107 -3.45 5.83 -7.11
CA GLU A 107 -3.34 4.54 -7.79
C GLU A 107 -2.40 3.59 -7.04
N MET A 108 -1.18 4.04 -6.69
CA MET A 108 -0.24 3.28 -5.87
C MET A 108 -0.86 2.90 -4.52
N LYS A 109 -1.49 3.86 -3.82
CA LYS A 109 -2.05 3.66 -2.48
C LYS A 109 -3.12 2.55 -2.42
N TYR A 110 -4.01 2.48 -3.40
CA TYR A 110 -5.15 1.56 -3.37
C TYR A 110 -4.94 0.29 -4.21
N ASN A 111 -4.06 0.32 -5.21
CA ASN A 111 -3.82 -0.83 -6.09
C ASN A 111 -2.49 -1.54 -5.84
N ASN A 112 -1.49 -0.87 -5.24
CA ASN A 112 -0.17 -1.44 -4.98
C ASN A 112 0.20 -1.42 -3.49
N ILE A 113 -0.19 -2.47 -2.77
CA ILE A 113 -0.02 -2.57 -1.33
C ILE A 113 1.46 -2.54 -0.89
N ASP A 114 2.36 -3.12 -1.68
CA ASP A 114 3.77 -3.25 -1.31
C ASP A 114 4.53 -1.95 -1.53
N GLU A 115 4.29 -1.26 -2.65
CA GLU A 115 4.81 0.08 -2.87
C GLU A 115 4.27 1.06 -1.83
N TRP A 116 2.97 0.98 -1.50
CA TRP A 116 2.37 1.82 -0.47
C TRP A 116 2.99 1.59 0.92
N LYS A 117 3.25 0.33 1.28
CA LYS A 117 3.99 -0.02 2.51
C LYS A 117 5.40 0.58 2.49
N ASN A 118 6.13 0.41 1.39
CA ASN A 118 7.48 0.94 1.26
C ASN A 118 7.50 2.47 1.43
N LEU A 119 6.61 3.19 0.75
CA LEU A 119 6.50 4.65 0.83
C LEU A 119 6.21 5.12 2.26
N LYS A 120 5.29 4.45 2.99
CA LYS A 120 5.05 4.73 4.42
C LYS A 120 6.29 4.51 5.29
N ALA A 121 7.05 3.45 5.04
CA ALA A 121 8.28 3.18 5.78
C ALA A 121 9.32 4.28 5.54
N GLN A 122 9.50 4.72 4.29
CA GLN A 122 10.40 5.82 3.92
C GLN A 122 9.99 7.14 4.57
N TYR A 123 8.70 7.47 4.53
CA TYR A 123 8.17 8.66 5.18
C TYR A 123 8.44 8.67 6.70
N SER A 124 8.19 7.54 7.37
CA SER A 124 8.47 7.37 8.80
C SER A 124 9.96 7.52 9.13
N ASP A 125 10.82 6.99 8.26
CA ASP A 125 12.27 7.09 8.40
C ASP A 125 12.76 8.55 8.29
N ALA A 126 12.28 9.27 7.27
CA ALA A 126 12.64 10.67 7.04
C ALA A 126 12.25 11.59 8.20
N LEU A 127 11.10 11.32 8.85
CA LEU A 127 10.67 12.06 10.04
C LEU A 127 11.48 11.73 11.30
N GLY A 128 12.23 10.64 11.30
CA GLY A 128 12.88 10.11 12.49
C GLY A 128 11.91 9.35 13.41
N ILE A 129 12.31 8.14 13.78
CA ILE A 129 11.52 7.24 14.62
C ILE A 129 12.02 7.33 16.06
N THR A 130 11.19 7.85 16.95
CA THR A 130 11.56 8.09 18.36
C THR A 130 10.72 7.32 19.38
N THR A 131 9.69 6.62 18.92
CA THR A 131 8.78 5.84 19.79
C THR A 131 8.68 4.41 19.32
N GLU A 132 8.36 3.50 20.26
CA GLU A 132 8.17 2.09 19.93
C GLU A 132 7.04 1.86 18.93
N ASP A 133 5.93 2.59 19.04
CA ASP A 133 4.79 2.43 18.13
C ASP A 133 5.15 2.82 16.69
N ARG A 134 5.95 3.89 16.53
CA ARG A 134 6.46 4.29 15.21
C ARG A 134 7.46 3.27 14.68
N ALA A 135 8.30 2.69 15.52
CA ALA A 135 9.22 1.62 15.15
C ALA A 135 8.46 0.36 14.71
N LYS A 136 7.46 -0.09 15.48
CA LYS A 136 6.59 -1.23 15.12
C LYS A 136 5.83 -0.96 13.82
N THR A 137 5.32 0.26 13.64
CA THR A 137 4.68 0.68 12.38
C THR A 137 5.66 0.60 11.21
N TYR A 138 6.89 1.07 11.39
CA TYR A 138 7.93 0.93 10.38
C TYR A 138 8.18 -0.56 10.07
N ILE A 139 8.44 -1.39 11.08
CA ILE A 139 8.71 -2.84 10.95
C ILE A 139 7.60 -3.56 10.17
N ASN A 140 6.35 -3.17 10.36
CA ASN A 140 5.21 -3.75 9.65
C ASN A 140 5.15 -3.39 8.16
N ASN A 141 5.78 -2.27 7.77
CA ASN A 141 5.78 -1.76 6.41
C ASN A 141 7.08 -2.09 5.63
N VAL A 142 8.19 -2.37 6.30
CA VAL A 142 9.45 -2.75 5.64
C VAL A 142 9.41 -4.19 5.11
N ASN A 143 10.12 -4.43 3.99
CA ASN A 143 10.38 -5.76 3.47
C ASN A 143 11.19 -6.61 4.48
N LYS A 144 10.60 -7.73 4.91
CA LYS A 144 11.19 -8.65 5.89
C LYS A 144 11.95 -9.82 5.25
N LEU A 145 12.08 -9.84 3.92
CA LEU A 145 12.92 -10.80 3.23
C LEU A 145 14.39 -10.50 3.48
N ILE A 146 15.14 -11.57 3.72
CA ILE A 146 16.59 -11.49 3.93
C ILE A 146 17.26 -10.90 2.71
N ASN A 147 18.02 -9.83 2.94
CA ASN A 147 18.96 -9.29 1.99
C ASN A 147 20.22 -10.17 1.97
N GLN A 148 20.39 -10.93 0.88
CA GLN A 148 21.47 -11.91 0.75
C GLN A 148 22.86 -11.32 1.00
N GLY A 149 23.21 -10.23 0.30
CA GLY A 149 24.54 -9.64 0.41
C GLY A 149 24.87 -9.11 1.81
N LYS A 150 23.87 -8.68 2.57
CA LYS A 150 24.04 -8.31 4.00
C LYS A 150 24.15 -9.54 4.89
N GLN A 151 23.33 -10.55 4.65
CA GLN A 151 23.30 -11.77 5.45
C GLN A 151 24.57 -12.61 5.29
N ASP A 152 25.12 -12.70 4.08
CA ASP A 152 26.32 -13.49 3.77
C ASP A 152 27.52 -13.07 4.61
N LYS A 153 27.60 -11.80 5.01
CA LYS A 153 28.65 -11.30 5.92
C LYS A 153 28.67 -12.01 7.28
N HIS A 154 27.62 -12.74 7.60
CA HIS A 154 27.41 -13.49 8.84
C HIS A 154 27.19 -14.98 8.60
N ILE A 155 27.51 -15.50 7.41
CA ILE A 155 27.46 -16.93 7.08
C ILE A 155 28.88 -17.41 6.84
N LEU A 156 29.35 -18.34 7.66
CA LEU A 156 30.71 -18.88 7.55
C LEU A 156 30.91 -19.56 6.19
N GLY A 157 32.01 -19.22 5.49
CA GLY A 157 32.35 -19.79 4.18
C GLY A 157 31.63 -19.14 2.99
N SER A 158 30.79 -18.13 3.21
CA SER A 158 30.20 -17.37 2.11
C SER A 158 31.24 -16.44 1.45
N ASN A 159 31.01 -16.07 0.19
CA ASN A 159 31.89 -15.15 -0.54
C ASN A 159 32.03 -13.77 0.13
N ASN A 160 31.03 -13.32 0.90
CA ASN A 160 31.04 -11.99 1.54
C ASN A 160 31.47 -12.04 3.02
N TYR A 161 31.82 -13.22 3.53
CA TYR A 161 32.27 -13.37 4.90
C TYR A 161 33.72 -12.89 5.05
N THR A 162 33.98 -12.09 6.08
CA THR A 162 35.34 -11.69 6.45
C THR A 162 35.72 -12.42 7.72
N SER A 163 36.88 -13.09 7.70
CA SER A 163 37.41 -13.80 8.87
C SER A 163 37.45 -12.88 10.09
N GLY A 164 37.03 -13.41 11.24
CA GLY A 164 36.94 -12.65 12.49
C GLY A 164 35.56 -12.06 12.78
N ARG A 165 34.60 -12.10 11.84
CA ARG A 165 33.21 -11.66 12.11
C ARG A 165 32.41 -12.70 12.87
N SER A 166 31.45 -12.23 13.67
CA SER A 166 30.39 -13.06 14.22
C SER A 166 29.54 -13.69 13.10
N TYR A 167 29.18 -14.96 13.27
CA TYR A 167 28.50 -15.76 12.25
C TYR A 167 27.37 -16.61 12.85
N LEU A 168 26.38 -16.91 12.02
CA LEU A 168 25.28 -17.81 12.35
C LEU A 168 25.71 -19.26 12.20
N THR A 169 25.20 -20.11 13.09
CA THR A 169 25.35 -21.58 13.00
C THR A 169 24.12 -22.26 12.41
N ILE A 170 23.09 -21.48 12.07
CA ILE A 170 21.83 -21.93 11.48
C ILE A 170 21.80 -21.69 9.96
N SER A 171 20.88 -22.36 9.27
CA SER A 171 20.66 -22.14 7.84
C SER A 171 20.00 -20.77 7.57
N LYS A 172 20.08 -20.32 6.32
CA LYS A 172 19.42 -19.08 5.88
C LYS A 172 17.89 -19.18 5.97
N GLU A 173 17.35 -20.36 5.71
CA GLU A 173 15.91 -20.65 5.79
C GLU A 173 15.44 -20.48 7.24
N LYS A 174 16.18 -21.08 8.18
CA LYS A 174 15.92 -20.91 9.61
C LYS A 174 16.07 -19.45 10.06
N ALA A 175 17.04 -18.71 9.51
CA ALA A 175 17.16 -17.27 9.77
C ALA A 175 15.94 -16.49 9.28
N GLN A 176 15.38 -16.83 8.11
CA GLN A 176 14.16 -16.19 7.58
C GLN A 176 12.94 -16.54 8.44
N GLU A 177 12.82 -17.78 8.92
CA GLU A 177 11.77 -18.20 9.86
C GLU A 177 11.80 -17.38 11.14
N LEU A 178 13.00 -17.19 11.71
CA LEU A 178 13.18 -16.37 12.91
C LEU A 178 12.74 -14.92 12.69
N ILE A 179 13.08 -14.31 11.54
CA ILE A 179 12.59 -12.96 11.19
C ILE A 179 11.06 -12.95 11.13
N ASN A 180 10.46 -13.91 10.41
CA ASN A 180 9.01 -13.97 10.24
C ASN A 180 8.28 -14.13 11.58
N GLN A 181 8.85 -14.92 12.48
CA GLN A 181 8.27 -15.21 13.79
C GLN A 181 8.42 -14.03 14.77
N TYR A 182 9.57 -13.37 14.78
CA TYR A 182 9.96 -12.46 15.86
C TYR A 182 10.00 -10.97 15.48
N ALA A 183 9.92 -10.60 14.20
CA ALA A 183 9.98 -9.21 13.78
C ALA A 183 8.97 -8.32 14.53
N GLY A 184 9.46 -7.32 15.25
CA GLY A 184 8.66 -6.36 16.02
C GLY A 184 8.23 -6.84 17.41
N LYS A 185 8.68 -8.02 17.84
CA LYS A 185 8.38 -8.61 19.15
C LYS A 185 9.56 -8.53 20.13
N GLY A 186 10.70 -8.03 19.66
CA GLY A 186 11.93 -7.92 20.43
C GLY A 186 12.04 -6.67 21.28
N THR A 187 13.21 -6.52 21.89
CA THR A 187 13.62 -5.26 22.50
C THR A 187 14.16 -4.33 21.41
N LEU A 188 13.48 -3.21 21.17
CA LEU A 188 13.88 -2.21 20.18
C LEU A 188 15.09 -1.40 20.70
N GLU A 189 16.12 -1.23 19.88
CA GLU A 189 17.32 -0.46 20.25
C GLU A 189 17.19 1.01 19.86
N PHE A 190 17.07 1.88 20.84
CA PHE A 190 17.15 3.32 20.67
C PHE A 190 18.54 3.84 21.05
N SER A 191 19.01 4.85 20.34
CA SER A 191 20.21 5.61 20.70
C SER A 191 19.96 6.49 21.92
N ASP A 192 21.03 7.03 22.50
CA ASP A 192 20.95 7.98 23.61
C ASP A 192 20.15 9.24 23.25
N SER A 193 20.10 9.59 21.96
CA SER A 193 19.25 10.68 21.44
C SER A 193 17.76 10.35 21.36
N GLY A 194 17.36 9.12 21.74
CA GLY A 194 15.99 8.63 21.63
C GLY A 194 15.57 8.21 20.22
N LYS A 195 16.46 8.27 19.22
CA LYS A 195 16.17 7.77 17.86
C LYS A 195 16.37 6.26 17.78
N TRP A 196 15.43 5.56 17.16
CA TRP A 196 15.49 4.12 16.94
C TRP A 196 16.57 3.78 15.89
N ASN A 197 17.42 2.80 16.20
CA ASN A 197 18.56 2.42 15.37
C ASN A 197 18.21 1.40 14.28
N LYS A 198 16.90 1.18 14.03
CA LYS A 198 16.37 0.16 13.11
C LYS A 198 16.86 -1.26 13.43
N LYS A 199 17.06 -1.51 14.72
CA LYS A 199 17.51 -2.79 15.26
C LYS A 199 16.59 -3.23 16.37
N GLU A 200 16.37 -4.53 16.45
CA GLU A 200 15.75 -5.16 17.60
C GLU A 200 16.56 -6.36 18.04
N ILE A 201 16.52 -6.65 19.33
CA ILE A 201 17.20 -7.78 19.95
C ILE A 201 16.15 -8.84 20.27
N ILE A 202 16.44 -10.07 19.86
CA ILE A 202 15.67 -11.27 20.15
C ILE A 202 16.56 -12.27 20.89
N THR A 203 15.99 -12.97 21.86
CA THR A 203 16.61 -14.12 22.53
C THR A 203 15.67 -15.32 22.39
N VAL A 204 16.22 -16.45 21.93
CA VAL A 204 15.47 -17.70 21.75
C VAL A 204 16.04 -18.81 22.64
N ASN A 205 15.37 -19.96 22.70
CA ASN A 205 15.78 -21.10 23.52
C ASN A 205 16.80 -22.02 22.84
N GLU A 206 17.18 -21.73 21.59
CA GLU A 206 18.14 -22.51 20.80
C GLU A 206 19.39 -21.68 20.49
N GLN A 207 20.54 -22.35 20.32
CA GLN A 207 21.77 -21.68 19.90
C GLN A 207 21.65 -21.29 18.41
N ILE A 208 21.84 -20.01 18.10
CA ILE A 208 21.66 -19.48 16.74
C ILE A 208 22.97 -19.10 16.05
N GLY A 209 24.05 -18.93 16.81
CA GLY A 209 25.31 -18.46 16.25
C GLY A 209 26.42 -18.27 17.27
N VAL A 210 27.48 -17.61 16.80
CA VAL A 210 28.70 -17.34 17.55
C VAL A 210 29.03 -15.85 17.42
N VAL A 211 29.27 -15.21 18.57
CA VAL A 211 29.86 -13.87 18.64
C VAL A 211 31.37 -14.02 18.78
N LYS A 212 32.11 -13.39 17.87
CA LYS A 212 33.57 -13.48 17.83
C LYS A 212 34.20 -12.18 18.33
N ASN A 213 35.00 -12.31 19.38
CA ASN A 213 35.85 -11.25 19.92
C ASN A 213 37.31 -11.56 19.55
N LYS A 214 38.25 -10.63 19.80
CA LYS A 214 39.67 -10.76 19.39
C LYS A 214 40.31 -12.12 19.75
N ASN A 215 39.91 -12.71 20.88
CA ASN A 215 40.52 -13.95 21.40
C ASN A 215 39.52 -15.09 21.66
N GLU A 216 38.22 -14.86 21.49
CA GLU A 216 37.19 -15.80 21.96
C GLU A 216 36.02 -15.91 20.98
N GLU A 217 35.51 -17.13 20.86
CA GLU A 217 34.27 -17.47 20.16
C GLU A 217 33.23 -17.90 21.18
N ILE A 218 32.18 -17.09 21.30
CA ILE A 218 31.15 -17.29 22.31
C ILE A 218 29.84 -17.65 21.62
N LYS A 219 29.35 -18.85 21.90
CA LYS A 219 28.04 -19.31 21.46
C LYS A 219 26.94 -18.40 22.02
N THR A 220 25.93 -18.11 21.19
CA THR A 220 24.80 -17.27 21.57
C THR A 220 23.47 -17.82 21.06
N ASN A 221 22.43 -17.56 21.85
CA ASN A 221 21.01 -17.76 21.53
C ASN A 221 20.28 -16.43 21.27
N SER A 222 21.00 -15.30 21.28
CA SER A 222 20.46 -13.98 20.99
C SER A 222 20.95 -13.47 19.64
N PHE A 223 20.09 -12.76 18.93
CA PHE A 223 20.40 -12.13 17.65
C PHE A 223 19.76 -10.75 17.55
N LYS A 224 20.31 -9.93 16.66
CA LYS A 224 19.71 -8.68 16.23
C LYS A 224 19.05 -8.85 14.89
N ILE A 225 17.83 -8.32 14.72
CA ILE A 225 17.23 -8.10 13.40
C ILE A 225 17.52 -6.66 13.01
N HIS A 226 18.12 -6.47 11.85
CA HIS A 226 18.42 -5.18 11.27
C HIS A 226 17.44 -4.90 10.12
N TYR A 227 16.74 -3.77 10.18
CA TYR A 227 15.76 -3.37 9.17
C TYR A 227 16.32 -2.32 8.20
N SER A 228 16.01 -2.44 6.92
CA SER A 228 16.39 -1.46 5.90
C SER A 228 15.45 -1.45 4.70
N LYS A 229 15.55 -0.41 3.84
CA LYS A 229 14.78 -0.30 2.58
C LYS A 229 14.96 -1.53 1.67
N THR A 230 16.16 -2.13 1.66
CA THR A 230 16.51 -3.26 0.77
C THR A 230 16.22 -4.66 1.37
N GLY A 231 15.53 -4.73 2.50
CA GLY A 231 15.28 -5.98 3.22
C GLY A 231 15.91 -6.02 4.62
N THR A 232 15.86 -7.19 5.24
CA THR A 232 16.36 -7.46 6.59
C THR A 232 17.61 -8.33 6.58
N HIS A 233 18.31 -8.39 7.70
CA HIS A 233 19.29 -9.45 7.98
C HIS A 233 19.37 -9.64 9.49
N ILE A 234 19.83 -10.81 9.91
CA ILE A 234 20.08 -11.10 11.32
C ILE A 234 21.56 -11.30 11.60
N VAL A 235 21.96 -10.87 12.80
CA VAL A 235 23.34 -10.92 13.26
C VAL A 235 23.36 -11.55 14.66
N PRO A 236 24.27 -12.50 14.95
CA PRO A 236 24.47 -12.99 16.31
C PRO A 236 24.78 -11.84 17.27
N TYR A 237 24.20 -11.89 18.46
CA TYR A 237 24.35 -10.84 19.45
C TYR A 237 24.60 -11.42 20.84
N ARG A 238 25.36 -10.68 21.66
CA ARG A 238 25.54 -10.96 23.08
C ARG A 238 25.61 -9.63 23.81
N LYS A 239 24.87 -9.52 24.91
CA LYS A 239 24.94 -8.33 25.77
C LYS A 239 26.35 -8.19 26.36
N GLY A 240 26.99 -7.04 26.17
CA GLY A 240 28.34 -6.74 26.67
C GLY A 240 29.50 -7.20 25.79
N GLY A 241 29.25 -7.67 24.55
CA GLY A 241 30.29 -7.90 23.55
C GLY A 241 30.36 -6.73 22.57
N SER A 242 31.37 -5.86 22.72
CA SER A 242 31.76 -4.84 21.74
C SER A 242 32.86 -5.36 20.83
#